data_AF-A0A264W3D6-F1
#
_entry.id   AF-A0A264W3D6-F1
#
_cell.length_a   1.000
_cell.length_b   1.000
_cell.length_c   1.000
_cell.angle_alpha   90.00
_cell.angle_beta   90.00
_cell.angle_gamma   90.00
#
_symmetry.space_group_name_H-M   'P 1'
#
loop_
_entity.id
_entity.type
_entity.pdbx_description
1 polymer ?
#
loop_
_entity_poly.entity_id
_entity_poly.type
_entity_poly.pdbx_seq_one_letter_code
_entity_poly.pdbx_strand_id
1 'polypeptide(L)'
;MVNAQGETIALHITLIPAFVKGELTSIHCIGKDITIRKNHDEMMHYMAYHDNLTGLGNQRLFNEELKKWLKEENEKELSLWIVDLDRFKFINYNLGHEAGDRLITSFAERLQSAVGTKGTVYRYGGDEFAVLTPGLSELATKLLAVEVTSALSKPYDIDGFSTILTASVGISLYPRHGRDEKTLIRAADYAMYHAKKHGRNTFQLYTTNIEGLAKTDLRMETLLHKALENKEFVLHYQPQYHAEYGKIHGIEALIRWNSPELGMVPPAAFIPLAEETGLIVPIGEWVIEEACRQNKAWQDQGFPATPMAVNMSLRQFYQVDLLGTIKEILKKTGLGPRCLMLEITETIAMQEDIAADILQQIKELGVRIAMDDFGTGYSSLKYLQTFSIDHIKIDKAFTDKLHTKEGRAIIATIISLGHHLDMTVIAEGVETPKQVHELRELGCDVFQGYYFSRPLAPADLVDQLFG
;
A
#
# COMPACT_ATOMS: atom_id res chain seq x y z
N MET A 1 -21.51 9.02 -51.88
CA MET A 1 -21.34 9.66 -53.21
C MET A 1 -20.12 10.55 -53.14
N VAL A 2 -19.48 10.86 -54.26
CA VAL A 2 -18.33 11.79 -54.28
C VAL A 2 -18.81 13.10 -54.88
N ASN A 3 -18.59 14.23 -54.21
CA ASN A 3 -18.96 15.55 -54.73
C ASN A 3 -17.96 16.00 -55.83
N ALA A 4 -18.24 17.14 -56.46
CA ALA A 4 -17.39 17.68 -57.53
C ALA A 4 -15.96 18.03 -57.05
N GLN A 5 -15.75 18.14 -55.74
CA GLN A 5 -14.45 18.39 -55.10
C GLN A 5 -13.69 17.11 -54.73
N GLY A 6 -14.25 15.92 -54.98
CA GLY A 6 -13.61 14.65 -54.64
C GLY A 6 -13.88 14.16 -53.22
N GLU A 7 -14.74 14.83 -52.46
CA GLU A 7 -15.07 14.48 -51.08
C GLU A 7 -16.22 13.46 -51.02
N THR A 8 -16.11 12.50 -50.09
CA THR A 8 -17.19 11.53 -49.87
C THR A 8 -18.31 12.16 -49.05
N ILE A 9 -19.50 12.27 -49.65
CA ILE A 9 -20.72 12.78 -49.01
C ILE A 9 -21.77 11.68 -48.79
N ALA A 10 -22.47 11.78 -47.66
CA ALA A 10 -23.65 10.99 -47.33
C ALA A 10 -24.91 11.77 -47.73
N LEU A 11 -25.75 11.18 -48.59
CA LEU A 11 -26.97 11.81 -49.08
C LEU A 11 -28.20 11.02 -48.62
N HIS A 12 -29.14 11.72 -48.00
CA HIS A 12 -30.50 11.20 -47.81
C HIS A 12 -31.33 11.57 -49.04
N ILE A 13 -31.72 10.56 -49.82
CA ILE A 13 -32.46 10.74 -51.07
C ILE A 13 -33.93 10.44 -50.82
N THR A 14 -34.79 11.41 -51.09
CA THR A 14 -36.24 11.23 -51.16
C THR A 14 -36.67 11.27 -52.62
N LEU A 15 -37.32 10.19 -53.09
CA LEU A 15 -37.87 10.09 -54.44
C LEU A 15 -39.37 10.32 -54.40
N ILE A 16 -39.85 11.27 -55.18
CA ILE A 16 -41.26 11.67 -55.24
C ILE A 16 -41.75 11.40 -56.67
N PRO A 17 -42.54 10.34 -56.90
CA PRO A 17 -43.11 10.07 -58.21
C PRO A 17 -44.24 11.07 -58.52
N ALA A 18 -44.27 11.58 -59.75
CA ALA A 18 -45.31 12.47 -60.24
C ALA A 18 -46.15 11.77 -61.31
N PHE A 19 -47.47 11.81 -61.13
CA PHE A 19 -48.43 11.15 -62.00
C PHE A 19 -49.32 12.19 -62.68
N VAL A 20 -49.58 12.01 -63.98
CA VAL A 20 -50.56 12.81 -64.75
C VAL A 20 -51.55 11.83 -65.37
N LYS A 21 -52.85 12.04 -65.12
CA LYS A 21 -53.94 11.15 -65.57
C LYS A 21 -53.76 9.66 -65.19
N GLY A 22 -53.12 9.39 -64.04
CA GLY A 22 -52.89 8.03 -63.54
C GLY A 22 -51.65 7.34 -64.11
N GLU A 23 -50.92 7.99 -65.04
CA GLU A 23 -49.65 7.48 -65.56
C GLU A 23 -48.46 8.19 -64.92
N LEU A 24 -47.41 7.43 -64.60
CA LEU A 24 -46.17 7.95 -64.04
C LEU A 24 -45.44 8.76 -65.13
N THR A 25 -45.31 10.07 -64.93
CA THR A 25 -44.69 10.96 -65.91
C THR A 25 -43.27 11.38 -65.54
N SER A 26 -42.94 11.45 -64.24
CA SER A 26 -41.59 11.78 -63.78
C SER A 26 -41.33 11.28 -62.37
N ILE A 27 -40.06 11.21 -61.97
CA ILE A 27 -39.64 11.01 -60.58
C ILE A 27 -38.79 12.21 -60.20
N HIS A 28 -39.23 12.96 -59.21
CA HIS A 28 -38.46 14.07 -58.65
C HIS A 28 -37.56 13.53 -57.54
N CYS A 29 -36.29 13.90 -57.56
CA CYS A 29 -35.31 13.49 -56.58
C CYS A 29 -34.91 14.69 -55.72
N ILE A 30 -35.04 14.57 -54.40
CA ILE A 30 -34.50 15.54 -53.45
C ILE A 30 -33.39 14.85 -52.66
N GLY A 31 -32.15 15.28 -52.90
CA GLY A 31 -30.98 14.85 -52.12
C GLY A 31 -30.64 15.88 -51.05
N LYS A 32 -30.63 15.47 -49.78
CA LYS A 32 -30.13 16.29 -48.67
C LYS A 32 -28.77 15.75 -48.22
N ASP A 33 -27.75 16.61 -48.23
CA ASP A 33 -26.45 16.29 -47.63
C ASP A 33 -26.62 16.15 -46.12
N ILE A 34 -26.30 14.96 -45.61
CA ILE A 34 -26.36 14.62 -44.19
C ILE A 34 -24.97 14.29 -43.63
N THR A 35 -23.90 14.60 -44.35
CA THR A 35 -22.52 14.25 -43.98
C THR A 35 -22.15 14.84 -42.62
N ILE A 36 -22.38 16.13 -42.38
CA ILE A 36 -22.09 16.79 -41.09
C ILE A 36 -22.89 16.15 -39.96
N ARG A 37 -24.18 15.89 -40.19
CA ARG A 37 -25.05 15.27 -39.17
C ARG A 37 -24.58 13.86 -38.84
N LYS A 38 -24.26 13.06 -39.86
CA LYS A 38 -23.79 11.69 -39.70
C LYS A 38 -22.45 11.65 -38.97
N ASN A 39 -21.51 12.53 -39.32
CA ASN A 39 -20.22 12.65 -38.64
C ASN A 39 -20.39 13.10 -37.18
N HIS A 40 -21.32 14.02 -36.90
CA HIS A 40 -21.65 14.41 -35.52
C HIS A 40 -22.29 13.26 -34.74
N ASP A 41 -23.22 12.51 -35.34
CA ASP A 41 -23.86 11.36 -34.70
C ASP A 41 -22.83 10.24 -34.42
N GLU A 42 -21.91 9.99 -35.35
CA GLU A 42 -20.80 9.03 -35.19
C GLU A 42 -19.80 9.51 -34.11
N MET A 43 -19.45 10.79 -34.08
CA MET A 43 -18.57 11.36 -33.06
C MET A 43 -19.22 11.34 -31.67
N MET A 44 -20.50 11.70 -31.56
CA MET A 44 -21.28 11.59 -30.33
C MET A 44 -21.33 10.15 -29.82
N HIS A 45 -21.52 9.19 -30.73
CA HIS A 45 -21.48 7.78 -30.40
C HIS A 45 -20.08 7.36 -29.94
N TYR A 46 -19.03 7.79 -30.63
CA TYR A 46 -17.65 7.49 -30.23
C TYR A 46 -17.33 8.03 -28.82
N MET A 47 -17.63 9.30 -28.55
CA MET A 47 -17.42 9.94 -27.24
C MET A 47 -18.26 9.31 -26.12
N ALA A 48 -19.41 8.73 -26.43
CA ALA A 48 -20.22 8.03 -25.43
C ALA A 48 -19.60 6.70 -24.98
N TYR A 49 -18.74 6.09 -25.80
CA TYR A 49 -18.22 4.73 -25.62
C TYR A 49 -16.70 4.65 -25.50
N HIS A 50 -15.98 5.75 -25.70
CA HIS A 50 -14.53 5.80 -25.59
C HIS A 50 -14.10 6.84 -24.55
N ASP A 51 -12.94 6.60 -23.97
CA ASP A 51 -12.27 7.54 -23.08
C ASP A 51 -11.48 8.57 -23.89
N ASN A 52 -11.71 9.84 -23.62
CA ASN A 52 -11.13 10.94 -24.40
C ASN A 52 -9.61 11.08 -24.22
N LEU A 53 -9.05 10.59 -23.11
CA LEU A 53 -7.62 10.70 -22.83
C LEU A 53 -6.83 9.60 -23.54
N THR A 54 -7.27 8.35 -23.39
CA THR A 54 -6.55 7.17 -23.87
C THR A 54 -7.02 6.67 -25.24
N GLY A 55 -8.21 7.08 -25.69
CA GLY A 55 -8.85 6.56 -26.90
C GLY A 55 -9.38 5.12 -26.75
N LEU A 56 -9.19 4.48 -25.60
CA LEU A 56 -9.71 3.14 -25.30
C LEU A 56 -11.22 3.17 -25.13
N GLY A 57 -11.86 2.00 -25.22
CA GLY A 57 -13.25 1.84 -24.78
C GLY A 57 -13.40 2.24 -23.31
N ASN A 58 -14.48 2.94 -22.97
CA ASN A 58 -14.77 3.33 -21.60
C ASN A 58 -15.55 2.24 -20.85
N GLN A 59 -15.84 2.47 -19.57
CA GLN A 59 -16.63 1.57 -18.72
C GLN A 59 -17.96 1.12 -19.36
N ARG A 60 -18.62 2.02 -20.09
CA ARG A 60 -19.90 1.73 -20.74
C ARG A 60 -19.73 0.73 -21.88
N LEU A 61 -18.71 0.91 -22.73
CA LEU A 61 -18.42 -0.04 -23.80
C LEU A 61 -18.04 -1.41 -23.24
N PHE A 62 -17.18 -1.43 -22.22
CA PHE A 62 -16.80 -2.65 -21.52
C PHE A 62 -18.03 -3.43 -21.01
N ASN A 63 -18.94 -2.77 -20.29
CA ASN A 63 -20.14 -3.42 -19.75
C ASN A 63 -21.06 -3.95 -20.86
N GLU A 64 -21.22 -3.20 -21.96
CA GLU A 64 -22.02 -3.64 -23.11
C GLU A 64 -21.41 -4.86 -23.82
N GLU A 65 -20.09 -4.87 -24.03
CA GLU A 65 -19.38 -5.98 -24.67
C GLU A 65 -19.35 -7.23 -23.78
N LEU A 66 -19.10 -7.07 -22.47
CA LEU A 66 -19.19 -8.16 -21.50
C LEU A 66 -20.60 -8.76 -21.47
N LYS A 67 -21.62 -7.91 -21.39
CA LYS A 67 -23.03 -8.36 -21.40
C LYS A 67 -23.40 -9.08 -22.69
N LYS A 68 -22.90 -8.61 -23.84
CA LYS A 68 -23.10 -9.28 -25.13
C LYS A 68 -22.46 -10.66 -25.12
N TRP A 69 -21.23 -10.76 -24.63
CA TRP A 69 -20.48 -12.01 -24.55
C TRP A 69 -21.17 -13.04 -23.65
N LEU A 70 -21.69 -12.62 -22.50
CA LEU A 70 -22.40 -13.49 -21.56
C LEU A 70 -23.78 -13.97 -22.06
N LYS A 71 -24.40 -13.24 -23.00
CA LYS A 71 -25.67 -13.64 -23.62
C LYS A 71 -25.51 -14.69 -24.71
N GLU A 72 -24.35 -14.75 -25.34
CA GLU A 72 -24.04 -15.81 -26.30
C GLU A 72 -23.78 -17.09 -25.49
N GLU A 73 -24.83 -17.90 -25.25
CA GLU A 73 -24.86 -19.14 -24.44
C GLU A 73 -23.94 -20.28 -24.96
N ASN A 74 -22.68 -19.98 -25.27
CA ASN A 74 -21.76 -20.89 -25.92
C ASN A 74 -20.74 -21.55 -24.97
N GLU A 75 -20.87 -21.37 -23.64
CA GLU A 75 -19.90 -21.83 -22.61
C GLU A 75 -18.42 -21.56 -22.95
N LYS A 76 -18.14 -20.57 -23.80
CA LYS A 76 -16.78 -20.23 -24.19
C LYS A 76 -16.06 -19.66 -22.97
N GLU A 77 -14.77 -19.97 -22.83
CA GLU A 77 -13.95 -19.40 -21.77
C GLU A 77 -13.73 -17.91 -22.00
N LEU A 78 -13.86 -17.10 -20.96
CA LEU A 78 -13.52 -15.67 -20.98
C LEU A 78 -12.80 -15.33 -19.68
N SER A 79 -11.67 -14.65 -19.78
CA SER A 79 -11.04 -14.02 -18.61
C SER A 79 -11.33 -12.52 -18.59
N LEU A 80 -11.69 -12.04 -17.41
CA LEU A 80 -11.94 -10.62 -17.10
C LEU A 80 -10.87 -10.17 -16.11
N TRP A 81 -10.23 -9.06 -16.44
CA TRP A 81 -9.13 -8.50 -15.65
C TRP A 81 -9.50 -7.11 -15.20
N ILE A 82 -9.22 -6.80 -13.95
CA ILE A 82 -9.22 -5.44 -13.41
C ILE A 82 -7.77 -5.10 -13.06
N VAL A 83 -7.31 -3.97 -13.56
CA VAL A 83 -5.92 -3.52 -13.48
C VAL A 83 -5.92 -2.13 -12.86
N ASP A 84 -5.24 -1.95 -11.74
CA ASP A 84 -5.13 -0.66 -11.06
C ASP A 84 -3.68 -0.23 -10.96
N LEU A 85 -3.42 1.05 -11.24
CA LEU A 85 -2.07 1.63 -11.17
C LEU A 85 -1.68 1.87 -9.71
N ASP A 86 -0.60 1.22 -9.29
CA ASP A 86 -0.12 1.34 -7.92
C ASP A 86 0.40 2.75 -7.63
N ARG A 87 -0.08 3.34 -6.52
CA ARG A 87 0.36 4.67 -6.03
C ARG A 87 0.21 5.79 -7.06
N PHE A 88 -0.67 5.69 -8.06
CA PHE A 88 -0.86 6.73 -9.06
C PHE A 88 -1.21 8.10 -8.45
N LYS A 89 -2.02 8.12 -7.39
CA LYS A 89 -2.34 9.34 -6.63
C LYS A 89 -1.10 10.06 -6.08
N PHE A 90 -0.09 9.31 -5.63
CA PHE A 90 1.18 9.89 -5.16
C PHE A 90 1.90 10.58 -6.31
N ILE A 91 1.88 10.00 -7.51
CA ILE A 91 2.51 10.62 -8.66
C ILE A 91 1.78 11.91 -9.07
N ASN A 92 0.44 11.88 -9.14
CA ASN A 92 -0.34 13.08 -9.41
C ASN A 92 -0.08 14.20 -8.41
N TYR A 93 0.08 13.86 -7.13
CA TYR A 93 0.38 14.83 -6.08
C TYR A 93 1.75 15.49 -6.27
N ASN A 94 2.77 14.73 -6.70
CA ASN A 94 4.14 15.23 -6.81
C ASN A 94 4.49 15.85 -8.16
N LEU A 95 3.93 15.33 -9.27
CA LEU A 95 4.26 15.74 -10.64
C LEU A 95 3.13 16.54 -11.33
N GLY A 96 1.96 16.64 -10.69
CA GLY A 96 0.79 17.33 -11.22
C GLY A 96 -0.06 16.50 -12.18
N HIS A 97 -1.27 16.98 -12.46
CA HIS A 97 -2.27 16.26 -13.24
C HIS A 97 -1.86 16.01 -14.70
N GLU A 98 -1.16 16.95 -15.33
CA GLU A 98 -0.73 16.77 -16.72
C GLU A 98 0.28 15.62 -16.89
N ALA A 99 1.20 15.46 -15.95
CA ALA A 99 2.13 14.32 -15.93
C ALA A 99 1.39 13.00 -15.67
N GLY A 100 0.37 13.04 -14.80
CA GLY A 100 -0.56 11.94 -14.57
C GLY A 100 -1.27 11.48 -15.83
N ASP A 101 -1.82 12.42 -16.61
CA ASP A 101 -2.53 12.13 -17.85
C ASP A 101 -1.62 11.50 -18.91
N ARG A 102 -0.36 11.97 -19.00
CA ARG A 102 0.67 11.36 -19.84
C ARG A 102 1.02 9.94 -19.39
N LEU A 103 1.14 9.71 -18.08
CA LEU A 103 1.34 8.35 -17.53
C LEU A 103 0.20 7.42 -17.91
N ILE A 104 -1.04 7.85 -17.72
CA ILE A 104 -2.22 7.05 -18.05
C ILE A 104 -2.21 6.68 -19.53
N THR A 105 -1.87 7.64 -20.41
CA THR A 105 -1.80 7.41 -21.85
C THR A 105 -0.70 6.39 -22.20
N SER A 106 0.51 6.58 -21.69
CA SER A 106 1.63 5.64 -21.94
C SER A 106 1.37 4.25 -21.34
N PHE A 107 0.72 4.19 -20.17
CA PHE A 107 0.29 2.96 -19.55
C PHE A 107 -0.74 2.23 -20.41
N ALA A 108 -1.75 2.94 -20.92
CA ALA A 108 -2.78 2.40 -21.79
C ALA A 108 -2.19 1.77 -23.06
N GLU A 109 -1.29 2.49 -23.74
CA GLU A 109 -0.58 2.00 -24.93
C GLU A 109 0.22 0.73 -24.64
N ARG A 110 0.96 0.73 -23.52
CA ARG A 110 1.77 -0.42 -23.12
C ARG A 110 0.92 -1.63 -22.75
N LEU A 111 -0.17 -1.42 -22.01
CA LEU A 111 -1.13 -2.46 -21.66
C LEU A 111 -1.75 -3.06 -22.92
N GLN A 112 -2.20 -2.21 -23.87
CA GLN A 112 -2.76 -2.65 -25.13
C GLN A 112 -1.74 -3.45 -25.96
N SER A 113 -0.49 -2.99 -26.02
CA SER A 113 0.59 -3.71 -26.72
C SER A 113 0.91 -5.05 -26.08
N ALA A 114 0.87 -5.16 -24.74
CA ALA A 114 1.17 -6.40 -24.02
C ALA A 114 0.04 -7.42 -24.15
N VAL A 115 -1.22 -6.97 -24.14
CA VAL A 115 -2.40 -7.81 -24.37
C VAL A 115 -2.46 -8.28 -25.83
N GLY A 116 -2.13 -7.38 -26.77
CA GLY A 116 -2.10 -7.67 -28.20
C GLY A 116 -3.45 -8.16 -28.74
N THR A 117 -3.42 -9.16 -29.62
CA THR A 117 -4.63 -9.72 -30.24
C THR A 117 -5.39 -10.70 -29.34
N LYS A 118 -4.88 -10.98 -28.13
CA LYS A 118 -5.47 -11.95 -27.19
C LYS A 118 -6.69 -11.39 -26.45
N GLY A 119 -6.90 -10.06 -26.47
CA GLY A 119 -8.01 -9.42 -25.77
C GLY A 119 -8.19 -7.94 -26.11
N THR A 120 -9.18 -7.33 -25.48
CA THR A 120 -9.52 -5.91 -25.62
C THR A 120 -9.32 -5.19 -24.29
N VAL A 121 -8.70 -4.01 -24.34
CA VAL A 121 -8.39 -3.17 -23.18
C VAL A 121 -9.35 -1.97 -23.13
N TYR A 122 -9.81 -1.65 -21.93
CA TYR A 122 -10.75 -0.56 -21.65
C TYR A 122 -10.19 0.30 -20.52
N ARG A 123 -10.51 1.60 -20.54
CA ARG A 123 -10.33 2.45 -19.36
C ARG A 123 -11.61 2.39 -18.51
N TYR A 124 -11.52 1.75 -17.35
CA TYR A 124 -12.67 1.49 -16.50
C TYR A 124 -13.05 2.73 -15.68
N GLY A 125 -12.07 3.53 -15.27
CA GLY A 125 -12.27 4.85 -14.66
C GLY A 125 -11.05 5.28 -13.87
N GLY A 126 -10.74 6.59 -13.81
CA GLY A 126 -9.59 7.10 -13.06
C GLY A 126 -8.27 6.44 -13.49
N ASP A 127 -7.69 5.68 -12.56
CA ASP A 127 -6.47 4.87 -12.66
C ASP A 127 -6.74 3.35 -12.77
N GLU A 128 -7.97 2.96 -13.13
CA GLU A 128 -8.38 1.58 -13.35
C GLU A 128 -8.61 1.29 -14.84
N PHE A 129 -8.14 0.12 -15.27
CA PHE A 129 -8.31 -0.46 -16.58
C PHE A 129 -8.98 -1.83 -16.47
N ALA A 130 -9.71 -2.22 -17.51
CA ALA A 130 -10.28 -3.56 -17.63
C ALA A 130 -9.77 -4.26 -18.89
N VAL A 131 -9.63 -5.58 -18.84
CA VAL A 131 -9.25 -6.39 -20.01
C VAL A 131 -10.20 -7.58 -20.15
N LEU A 132 -10.67 -7.82 -21.37
CA LEU A 132 -11.44 -9.01 -21.74
C LEU A 132 -10.62 -9.88 -22.71
N THR A 133 -10.31 -11.11 -22.31
CA THR A 133 -9.53 -12.06 -23.11
C THR A 133 -10.34 -13.33 -23.40
N PRO A 134 -11.01 -13.41 -24.57
CA PRO A 134 -11.85 -14.54 -24.91
C PRO A 134 -11.04 -15.77 -25.35
N GLY A 135 -11.50 -16.96 -24.97
CA GLY A 135 -10.99 -18.25 -25.45
C GLY A 135 -9.64 -18.68 -24.90
N LEU A 136 -9.13 -18.02 -23.86
CA LEU A 136 -7.89 -18.42 -23.20
C LEU A 136 -8.16 -19.42 -22.07
N SER A 137 -7.40 -20.51 -22.07
CA SER A 137 -7.34 -21.40 -20.92
C SER A 137 -6.78 -20.67 -19.70
N GLU A 138 -7.00 -21.22 -18.51
CA GLU A 138 -6.44 -20.66 -17.26
C GLU A 138 -4.90 -20.53 -17.33
N LEU A 139 -4.21 -21.54 -17.85
CA LEU A 139 -2.75 -21.50 -17.97
C LEU A 139 -2.31 -20.39 -18.94
N ALA A 140 -2.98 -20.26 -20.10
CA ALA A 140 -2.68 -19.20 -21.06
C ALA A 140 -2.97 -17.80 -20.48
N THR A 141 -4.04 -17.67 -19.70
CA THR A 141 -4.40 -16.44 -18.99
C THR A 141 -3.31 -16.07 -17.97
N LYS A 142 -2.82 -17.02 -17.18
CA LYS A 142 -1.72 -16.81 -16.22
C LYS A 142 -0.42 -16.40 -16.90
N LEU A 143 -0.06 -17.05 -18.00
CA LEU A 143 1.14 -16.69 -18.77
C LEU A 143 1.05 -15.28 -19.36
N LEU A 144 -0.12 -14.92 -19.92
CA LEU A 144 -0.37 -13.55 -20.36
C LEU A 144 -0.28 -12.57 -19.18
N ALA A 145 -0.71 -12.97 -17.98
CA ALA A 145 -0.69 -12.09 -16.83
C ALA A 145 0.74 -11.75 -16.40
N VAL A 146 1.63 -12.76 -16.41
CA VAL A 146 3.07 -12.56 -16.21
C VAL A 146 3.66 -11.63 -17.27
N GLU A 147 3.32 -11.85 -18.55
CA GLU A 147 3.79 -11.00 -19.67
C GLU A 147 3.35 -9.54 -19.48
N VAL A 148 2.07 -9.33 -19.18
CA VAL A 148 1.47 -8.01 -18.95
C VAL A 148 2.10 -7.33 -17.75
N THR A 149 2.12 -7.96 -16.57
CA THR A 149 2.70 -7.32 -15.37
C THR A 149 4.17 -6.98 -15.58
N SER A 150 4.96 -7.88 -16.19
CA SER A 150 6.38 -7.63 -16.49
C SER A 150 6.59 -6.47 -17.47
N ALA A 151 5.72 -6.34 -18.48
CA ALA A 151 5.76 -5.22 -19.40
C ALA A 151 5.45 -3.90 -18.68
N LEU A 152 4.41 -3.88 -17.83
CA LEU A 152 3.99 -2.70 -17.09
C LEU A 152 5.04 -2.21 -16.10
N SER A 153 5.78 -3.11 -15.42
CA SER A 153 6.83 -2.70 -14.46
C SER A 153 8.06 -2.01 -15.08
N LYS A 154 8.17 -1.92 -16.40
CA LYS A 154 9.29 -1.23 -17.06
C LYS A 154 9.21 0.29 -16.81
N PRO A 155 10.33 1.01 -16.80
CA PRO A 155 10.31 2.46 -16.63
C PRO A 155 9.45 3.17 -17.69
N TYR A 156 8.82 4.26 -17.29
CA TYR A 156 8.08 5.19 -18.14
C TYR A 156 8.91 6.47 -18.27
N ASP A 157 9.05 6.96 -19.50
CA ASP A 157 9.73 8.23 -19.78
C ASP A 157 8.68 9.33 -19.92
N ILE A 158 8.78 10.36 -19.09
CA ILE A 158 7.92 11.54 -19.13
C ILE A 158 8.80 12.76 -19.07
N ASP A 159 8.83 13.50 -20.18
CA ASP A 159 9.56 14.76 -20.33
C ASP A 159 11.04 14.66 -19.90
N GLY A 160 11.67 13.51 -20.13
CA GLY A 160 13.07 13.24 -19.79
C GLY A 160 13.29 12.70 -18.38
N PHE A 161 12.22 12.44 -17.61
CA PHE A 161 12.27 11.78 -16.30
C PHE A 161 11.83 10.32 -16.42
N SER A 162 12.70 9.41 -15.97
CA SER A 162 12.39 7.99 -15.87
C SER A 162 11.70 7.71 -14.53
N THR A 163 10.45 7.25 -14.59
CA THR A 163 9.67 6.86 -13.40
C THR A 163 9.23 5.40 -13.49
N ILE A 164 9.12 4.73 -12.35
CA ILE A 164 8.61 3.35 -12.27
C ILE A 164 7.17 3.41 -11.78
N LEU A 165 6.26 2.94 -12.63
CA LEU A 165 4.86 2.76 -12.32
C LEU A 165 4.56 1.26 -12.41
N THR A 166 3.91 0.72 -11.39
CA THR A 166 3.52 -0.69 -11.34
C THR A 166 2.00 -0.83 -11.34
N ALA A 167 1.50 -2.04 -11.52
CA ALA A 167 0.07 -2.31 -11.45
C ALA A 167 -0.25 -3.55 -10.62
N SER A 168 -1.40 -3.49 -9.95
CA SER A 168 -2.01 -4.63 -9.28
C SER A 168 -3.15 -5.16 -10.14
N VAL A 169 -3.10 -6.45 -10.49
CA VAL A 169 -4.01 -7.08 -11.45
C VAL A 169 -4.84 -8.16 -10.79
N GLY A 170 -6.16 -8.09 -10.95
CA GLY A 170 -7.10 -9.12 -10.51
C GLY A 170 -7.79 -9.77 -11.68
N ILE A 171 -7.88 -11.11 -11.69
CA ILE A 171 -8.41 -11.86 -12.82
C ILE A 171 -9.55 -12.79 -12.37
N SER A 172 -10.68 -12.76 -13.06
CA SER A 172 -11.77 -13.73 -12.91
C SER A 172 -12.01 -14.49 -14.23
N LEU A 173 -12.57 -15.71 -14.12
CA LEU A 173 -12.77 -16.61 -15.26
C LEU A 173 -14.25 -16.95 -15.38
N TYR A 174 -14.84 -16.73 -16.53
CA TYR A 174 -16.15 -17.26 -16.90
C TYR A 174 -16.00 -18.66 -17.53
N PRO A 175 -16.88 -19.62 -17.21
CA PRO A 175 -18.01 -19.54 -16.27
C PRO A 175 -17.65 -19.88 -14.81
N ARG A 176 -16.37 -20.11 -14.50
CA ARG A 176 -15.93 -20.69 -13.22
C ARG A 176 -16.17 -19.80 -12.00
N HIS A 177 -15.90 -18.50 -12.12
CA HIS A 177 -15.93 -17.52 -11.02
C HIS A 177 -17.22 -16.70 -11.00
N GLY A 178 -18.15 -16.95 -11.94
CA GLY A 178 -19.41 -16.24 -12.06
C GLY A 178 -20.04 -16.48 -13.43
N ARG A 179 -21.37 -16.37 -13.51
CA ARG A 179 -22.14 -16.48 -14.75
C ARG A 179 -22.84 -15.18 -15.14
N ASP A 180 -22.70 -14.15 -14.34
CA ASP A 180 -23.23 -12.82 -14.58
C ASP A 180 -22.12 -11.77 -14.43
N GLU A 181 -22.33 -10.64 -15.10
CA GLU A 181 -21.43 -9.49 -15.15
C GLU A 181 -20.98 -9.04 -13.76
N LYS A 182 -21.93 -8.86 -12.83
CA LYS A 182 -21.65 -8.34 -11.49
C LYS A 182 -20.76 -9.28 -10.70
N THR A 183 -21.02 -10.58 -10.77
CA THR A 183 -20.22 -11.58 -10.06
C THR A 183 -18.79 -11.65 -10.61
N LEU A 184 -18.61 -11.61 -11.94
CA LEU A 184 -17.28 -11.67 -12.56
C LEU A 184 -16.43 -10.43 -12.28
N ILE A 185 -17.01 -9.23 -12.39
CA ILE A 185 -16.32 -7.98 -12.06
C ILE A 185 -15.91 -8.01 -10.59
N ARG A 186 -16.85 -8.31 -9.68
CA ARG A 186 -16.56 -8.38 -8.24
C ARG A 186 -15.48 -9.41 -7.89
N ALA A 187 -15.46 -10.55 -8.57
CA ALA A 187 -14.42 -11.55 -8.40
C ALA A 187 -13.03 -11.03 -8.82
N ALA A 188 -12.95 -10.31 -9.95
CA ALA A 188 -11.71 -9.69 -10.39
C ALA A 188 -11.27 -8.57 -9.42
N ASP A 189 -12.20 -7.75 -8.93
CA ASP A 189 -11.92 -6.71 -7.92
C ASP A 189 -11.31 -7.30 -6.64
N TYR A 190 -11.89 -8.38 -6.10
CA TYR A 190 -11.34 -9.04 -4.93
C TYR A 190 -9.92 -9.56 -5.16
N ALA A 191 -9.66 -10.12 -6.35
CA ALA A 191 -8.33 -10.58 -6.72
C ALA A 191 -7.35 -9.41 -6.85
N MET A 192 -7.76 -8.30 -7.46
CA MET A 192 -6.93 -7.10 -7.61
C MET A 192 -6.61 -6.48 -6.25
N TYR A 193 -7.59 -6.40 -5.35
CA TYR A 193 -7.39 -5.91 -3.99
C TYR A 193 -6.38 -6.78 -3.23
N HIS A 194 -6.49 -8.10 -3.37
CA HIS A 194 -5.52 -9.02 -2.78
C HIS A 194 -4.11 -8.86 -3.38
N ALA A 195 -4.00 -8.59 -4.69
CA ALA A 195 -2.74 -8.28 -5.35
C ALA A 195 -2.09 -7.00 -4.77
N LYS A 196 -2.90 -5.96 -4.52
CA LYS A 196 -2.44 -4.72 -3.86
C LYS A 196 -1.84 -4.98 -2.47
N LYS A 197 -2.44 -5.90 -1.72
CA LYS A 197 -1.96 -6.24 -0.37
C LYS A 197 -0.70 -7.11 -0.36
N HIS A 198 -0.57 -8.02 -1.32
CA HIS A 198 0.52 -8.99 -1.34
C HIS A 198 1.72 -8.50 -2.16
N GLY A 199 2.12 -7.25 -1.92
CA GLY A 199 3.35 -6.67 -2.45
C GLY A 199 3.19 -5.72 -3.64
N ARG A 200 1.97 -5.53 -4.17
CA ARG A 200 1.71 -4.75 -5.41
C ARG A 200 2.52 -5.30 -6.59
N ASN A 201 2.46 -4.66 -7.76
CA ASN A 201 3.22 -5.09 -8.94
C ASN A 201 3.08 -6.60 -9.28
N THR A 202 1.86 -7.12 -9.17
CA THR A 202 1.59 -8.55 -9.29
C THR A 202 0.19 -8.79 -9.81
N PHE A 203 -0.10 -10.02 -10.20
CA PHE A 203 -1.45 -10.45 -10.56
C PHE A 203 -1.95 -11.53 -9.61
N GLN A 204 -3.27 -11.59 -9.43
CA GLN A 204 -3.94 -12.63 -8.70
C GLN A 204 -5.12 -13.17 -9.51
N LEU A 205 -5.22 -14.49 -9.58
CA LEU A 205 -6.42 -15.15 -10.09
C LEU A 205 -7.38 -15.32 -8.93
N TYR A 206 -8.64 -14.95 -9.13
CA TYR A 206 -9.67 -15.07 -8.12
C TYR A 206 -9.80 -16.51 -7.61
N THR A 207 -9.95 -16.63 -6.28
CA THR A 207 -10.34 -17.85 -5.58
C THR A 207 -11.29 -17.47 -4.46
N THR A 208 -12.10 -18.42 -3.97
CA THR A 208 -13.03 -18.18 -2.86
C THR A 208 -12.33 -17.76 -1.56
N ASN A 209 -11.09 -18.20 -1.34
CA ASN A 209 -10.28 -17.77 -0.21
C ASN A 209 -9.95 -16.28 -0.26
N ILE A 210 -9.64 -15.76 -1.45
CA ILE A 210 -9.33 -14.33 -1.66
C ILE A 210 -10.56 -13.45 -1.35
N GLU A 211 -11.77 -13.86 -1.75
CA GLU A 211 -13.01 -13.16 -1.39
C GLU A 211 -13.20 -13.07 0.13
N GLY A 212 -12.92 -14.16 0.85
CA GLY A 212 -13.00 -14.19 2.32
C GLY A 212 -12.03 -13.20 2.99
N LEU A 213 -10.79 -13.13 2.51
CA LEU A 213 -9.77 -12.21 3.02
C LEU A 213 -10.17 -10.75 2.79
N ALA A 214 -10.56 -10.39 1.56
CA ALA A 214 -10.92 -9.02 1.24
C ALA A 214 -12.16 -8.52 2.02
N LYS A 215 -13.17 -9.39 2.25
CA LYS A 215 -14.31 -9.04 3.12
C LYS A 215 -13.90 -8.87 4.58
N THR A 216 -12.99 -9.70 5.07
CA THR A 216 -12.45 -9.60 6.43
C THR A 216 -11.73 -8.27 6.62
N ASP A 217 -10.96 -7.85 5.62
CA ASP A 217 -10.21 -6.60 5.64
C ASP A 217 -11.11 -5.37 5.66
N LEU A 218 -12.15 -5.32 4.82
CA LEU A 218 -13.11 -4.21 4.83
C LEU A 218 -13.85 -4.11 6.16
N ARG A 219 -14.20 -5.27 6.74
CA ARG A 219 -14.79 -5.32 8.09
C ARG A 219 -13.79 -4.82 9.12
N MET A 220 -12.53 -5.25 9.05
CA MET A 220 -11.48 -4.82 9.97
C MET A 220 -11.23 -3.32 9.87
N GLU A 221 -11.20 -2.74 8.66
CA GLU A 221 -11.06 -1.30 8.44
C GLU A 221 -12.20 -0.51 9.09
N THR A 222 -13.44 -0.98 8.88
CA THR A 222 -14.63 -0.37 9.48
C THR A 222 -14.58 -0.39 11.00
N LEU A 223 -14.12 -1.49 11.59
CA LEU A 223 -13.94 -1.63 13.03
C LEU A 223 -12.78 -0.76 13.54
N LEU A 224 -11.66 -0.72 12.82
CA LEU A 224 -10.47 0.03 13.17
C LEU A 224 -10.73 1.54 13.21
N HIS A 225 -11.54 2.05 12.28
CA HIS A 225 -11.99 3.44 12.28
C HIS A 225 -12.72 3.83 13.59
N LYS A 226 -13.49 2.91 14.17
CA LYS A 226 -14.24 3.12 15.43
C LYS A 226 -13.40 2.84 16.67
N ALA A 227 -12.34 2.06 16.54
CA ALA A 227 -11.54 1.58 17.67
C ALA A 227 -10.94 2.72 18.51
N LEU A 228 -10.52 3.82 17.87
CA LEU A 228 -10.01 5.00 18.57
C LEU A 228 -11.09 5.67 19.43
N GLU A 229 -12.27 5.91 18.84
CA GLU A 229 -13.41 6.57 19.51
C GLU A 229 -13.95 5.71 20.66
N ASN A 230 -13.99 4.39 20.45
CA ASN A 230 -14.46 3.41 21.42
C ASN A 230 -13.43 3.04 22.49
N LYS A 231 -12.19 3.58 22.42
CA LYS A 231 -11.08 3.25 23.33
C LYS A 231 -10.78 1.75 23.39
N GLU A 232 -10.73 1.11 22.22
CA GLU A 232 -10.47 -0.33 22.09
C GLU A 232 -8.97 -0.67 22.04
N PHE A 233 -8.10 0.33 21.88
CA PHE A 233 -6.66 0.13 21.94
C PHE A 233 -6.15 0.11 23.37
N VAL A 234 -5.20 -0.78 23.64
CA VAL A 234 -4.47 -0.86 24.91
C VAL A 234 -2.98 -1.01 24.61
N LEU A 235 -2.12 -0.57 25.53
CA LEU A 235 -0.68 -0.79 25.43
C LEU A 235 -0.27 -1.94 26.35
N HIS A 236 0.48 -2.87 25.79
CA HIS A 236 1.30 -3.79 26.55
C HIS A 236 2.74 -3.27 26.57
N TYR A 237 3.51 -3.69 27.56
CA TYR A 237 4.84 -3.15 27.82
C TYR A 237 5.83 -4.29 27.93
N GLN A 238 6.94 -4.20 27.20
CA GLN A 238 8.01 -5.18 27.27
C GLN A 238 9.29 -4.56 27.81
N PRO A 239 9.84 -5.06 28.94
CA PRO A 239 11.07 -4.54 29.50
C PRO A 239 12.31 -4.94 28.68
N GLN A 240 13.25 -4.00 28.60
CA GLN A 240 14.57 -4.15 28.01
C GLN A 240 15.60 -4.18 29.15
N TYR A 241 16.55 -5.11 29.11
CA TYR A 241 17.48 -5.35 30.23
C TYR A 241 18.93 -5.12 29.83
N HIS A 242 19.70 -4.45 30.69
CA HIS A 242 21.14 -4.37 30.53
C HIS A 242 21.81 -5.75 30.58
N ALA A 243 22.67 -6.02 29.61
CA ALA A 243 23.32 -7.31 29.43
C ALA A 243 24.22 -7.71 30.62
N GLU A 244 24.89 -6.74 31.26
CA GLU A 244 25.86 -6.99 32.32
C GLU A 244 25.21 -7.17 33.70
N TYR A 245 24.29 -6.28 34.08
CA TYR A 245 23.75 -6.21 35.45
C TYR A 245 22.30 -6.69 35.60
N GLY A 246 21.62 -7.01 34.50
CA GLY A 246 20.23 -7.47 34.53
C GLY A 246 19.21 -6.43 35.03
N LYS A 247 19.61 -5.16 35.14
CA LYS A 247 18.72 -4.04 35.48
C LYS A 247 17.94 -3.59 34.26
N ILE A 248 16.76 -3.02 34.49
CA ILE A 248 15.97 -2.44 33.42
C ILE A 248 16.70 -1.26 32.76
N HIS A 249 16.78 -1.31 31.44
CA HIS A 249 17.32 -0.25 30.59
C HIS A 249 16.22 0.67 30.07
N GLY A 250 15.11 0.07 29.62
CA GLY A 250 14.02 0.72 28.91
C GLY A 250 12.78 -0.18 28.92
N ILE A 251 11.67 0.35 28.41
CA ILE A 251 10.40 -0.36 28.25
C ILE A 251 9.87 -0.03 26.87
N GLU A 252 9.56 -1.03 26.06
CA GLU A 252 8.88 -0.82 24.78
C GLU A 252 7.36 -0.88 24.96
N ALA A 253 6.66 0.12 24.45
CA ALA A 253 5.21 0.17 24.37
C ALA A 253 4.71 -0.47 23.07
N LEU A 254 3.94 -1.54 23.23
CA LEU A 254 3.43 -2.37 22.15
C LEU A 254 1.91 -2.32 22.13
N ILE A 255 1.36 -1.70 21.09
CA ILE A 255 -0.09 -1.58 20.91
C ILE A 255 -0.76 -2.95 20.81
N ARG A 256 -1.97 -3.07 21.34
CA ARG A 256 -2.90 -4.18 21.17
C ARG A 256 -4.28 -3.62 20.89
N TRP A 257 -5.06 -4.33 20.09
CA TRP A 257 -6.43 -3.93 19.82
C TRP A 257 -7.40 -4.95 20.42
N ASN A 258 -8.11 -4.54 21.46
CA ASN A 258 -9.13 -5.34 22.13
C ASN A 258 -10.50 -5.05 21.51
N SER A 259 -10.77 -5.66 20.36
CA SER A 259 -12.05 -5.51 19.66
C SER A 259 -13.14 -6.33 20.35
N PRO A 260 -14.31 -5.75 20.66
CA PRO A 260 -15.45 -6.52 21.18
C PRO A 260 -15.92 -7.64 20.23
N GLU A 261 -15.71 -7.46 18.92
CA GLU A 261 -16.15 -8.42 17.91
C GLU A 261 -15.08 -9.45 17.54
N LEU A 262 -13.81 -9.04 17.47
CA LEU A 262 -12.70 -9.87 17.00
C LEU A 262 -11.84 -10.44 18.15
N GLY A 263 -12.08 -9.99 19.38
CA GLY A 263 -11.21 -10.27 20.52
C GLY A 263 -9.91 -9.49 20.46
N MET A 264 -8.84 -10.06 21.03
CA MET A 264 -7.52 -9.43 21.02
C MET A 264 -6.83 -9.62 19.66
N VAL A 265 -6.80 -8.55 18.86
CA VAL A 265 -6.20 -8.53 17.53
C VAL A 265 -4.72 -8.14 17.62
N PRO A 266 -3.79 -8.94 17.04
CA PRO A 266 -2.36 -8.63 17.07
C PRO A 266 -2.01 -7.48 16.11
N PRO A 267 -0.96 -6.68 16.41
CA PRO A 267 -0.51 -5.57 15.56
C PRO A 267 -0.29 -5.94 14.10
N ALA A 268 0.33 -7.09 13.83
CA ALA A 268 0.61 -7.57 12.48
C ALA A 268 -0.66 -7.72 11.60
N ALA A 269 -1.85 -7.85 12.21
CA ALA A 269 -3.10 -7.95 11.46
C ALA A 269 -3.69 -6.58 11.07
N PHE A 270 -3.51 -5.53 11.89
CA PHE A 270 -4.19 -4.24 11.67
C PHE A 270 -3.27 -3.06 11.35
N ILE A 271 -1.98 -3.10 11.73
CA ILE A 271 -1.03 -2.01 11.44
C ILE A 271 -0.84 -1.79 9.93
N PRO A 272 -0.65 -2.82 9.08
CA PRO A 272 -0.55 -2.61 7.63
C PRO A 272 -1.79 -1.93 7.04
N LEU A 273 -2.97 -2.30 7.53
CA LEU A 273 -4.23 -1.69 7.13
C LEU A 273 -4.35 -0.24 7.61
N ALA A 274 -3.90 0.05 8.83
CA ALA A 274 -3.84 1.40 9.38
C ALA A 274 -2.93 2.32 8.57
N GLU A 275 -1.78 1.81 8.11
CA GLU A 275 -0.82 2.57 7.30
C GLU A 275 -1.38 2.92 5.92
N GLU A 276 -2.01 1.95 5.26
CA GLU A 276 -2.64 2.11 3.95
C GLU A 276 -3.77 3.15 4.00
N THR A 277 -4.67 3.02 4.96
CA THR A 277 -5.83 3.90 5.14
C THR A 277 -5.47 5.26 5.73
N GLY A 278 -4.31 5.37 6.38
CA GLY A 278 -3.86 6.59 7.07
C GLY A 278 -4.32 6.70 8.52
N LEU A 279 -5.08 5.73 9.01
CA LEU A 279 -5.43 5.60 10.43
C LEU A 279 -4.22 5.43 11.35
N ILE A 280 -3.05 5.03 10.81
CA ILE A 280 -1.82 4.90 11.60
C ILE A 280 -1.40 6.23 12.25
N VAL A 281 -1.76 7.38 11.66
CA VAL A 281 -1.42 8.69 12.21
C VAL A 281 -2.14 8.94 13.53
N PRO A 282 -3.49 9.00 13.59
CA PRO A 282 -4.19 9.19 14.85
C PRO A 282 -3.98 8.02 15.84
N ILE A 283 -3.78 6.78 15.35
CA ILE A 283 -3.43 5.65 16.22
C ILE A 283 -2.10 5.90 16.92
N GLY A 284 -1.04 6.24 16.19
CA GLY A 284 0.25 6.39 16.82
C GLY A 284 0.39 7.69 17.63
N GLU A 285 -0.37 8.74 17.34
CA GLU A 285 -0.52 9.88 18.27
C GLU A 285 -1.08 9.43 19.63
N TRP A 286 -2.14 8.62 19.60
CA TRP A 286 -2.70 8.02 20.82
C TRP A 286 -1.69 7.11 21.53
N VAL A 287 -0.92 6.29 20.79
CA VAL A 287 0.12 5.44 21.38
C VAL A 287 1.18 6.27 22.10
N ILE A 288 1.70 7.33 21.48
CA ILE A 288 2.72 8.20 22.10
C ILE A 288 2.15 8.86 23.35
N GLU A 289 0.92 9.38 23.29
CA GLU A 289 0.26 10.00 24.44
C GLU A 289 0.09 9.00 25.59
N GLU A 290 -0.46 7.83 25.32
CA GLU A 290 -0.74 6.82 26.34
C GLU A 290 0.55 6.24 26.94
N ALA A 291 1.58 6.02 26.12
CA ALA A 291 2.89 5.60 26.59
C ALA A 291 3.54 6.65 27.50
N CYS A 292 3.44 7.93 27.13
CA CYS A 292 3.95 9.02 27.96
C CYS A 292 3.18 9.18 29.27
N ARG A 293 1.85 9.12 29.20
CA ARG A 293 0.94 9.18 30.36
C ARG A 293 1.22 8.03 31.32
N GLN A 294 1.37 6.81 30.83
CA GLN A 294 1.63 5.64 31.66
C GLN A 294 3.03 5.70 32.32
N ASN A 295 4.07 6.10 31.58
CA ASN A 295 5.41 6.27 32.15
C ASN A 295 5.40 7.33 33.27
N LYS A 296 4.73 8.47 33.03
CA LYS A 296 4.61 9.51 34.06
C LYS A 296 3.86 8.99 35.29
N ALA A 297 2.77 8.24 35.10
CA ALA A 297 2.02 7.64 36.20
C ALA A 297 2.88 6.67 37.04
N TRP A 298 3.77 5.91 36.41
CA TRP A 298 4.73 5.07 37.13
C TRP A 298 5.74 5.90 37.94
N GLN A 299 6.28 6.98 37.35
CA GLN A 299 7.20 7.87 38.08
C GLN A 299 6.52 8.53 39.29
N ASP A 300 5.26 8.93 39.15
CA ASP A 300 4.48 9.53 40.24
C ASP A 300 4.14 8.52 41.36
N GLN A 301 4.16 7.22 41.06
CA GLN A 301 4.06 6.13 42.04
C GLN A 301 5.41 5.81 42.72
N GLY A 302 6.50 6.49 42.34
CA GLY A 302 7.84 6.30 42.91
C GLY A 302 8.73 5.35 42.14
N PHE A 303 8.30 4.84 40.99
CA PHE A 303 9.17 4.01 40.13
C PHE A 303 10.24 4.85 39.43
N PRO A 304 11.39 4.24 39.08
CA PRO A 304 12.47 4.95 38.38
C PRO A 304 12.02 5.56 37.04
N ALA A 305 12.63 6.68 36.67
CA ALA A 305 12.45 7.30 35.36
C ALA A 305 13.14 6.47 34.27
N THR A 306 12.42 5.49 33.74
CA THR A 306 12.89 4.57 32.69
C THR A 306 12.44 5.06 31.31
N PRO A 307 13.31 5.05 30.28
CA PRO A 307 12.92 5.34 28.90
C PRO A 307 11.78 4.44 28.41
N MET A 308 10.78 5.05 27.79
CA MET A 308 9.65 4.40 27.13
C MET A 308 9.84 4.50 25.62
N ALA A 309 10.05 3.37 24.95
CA ALA A 309 10.19 3.27 23.51
C ALA A 309 8.83 3.11 22.83
N VAL A 310 8.61 3.84 21.73
CA VAL A 310 7.38 3.82 20.94
C VAL A 310 7.73 3.74 19.46
N ASN A 311 7.17 2.72 18.80
CA ASN A 311 7.28 2.54 17.35
C ASN A 311 6.63 3.69 16.57
N MET A 312 7.33 4.17 15.55
CA MET A 312 6.86 5.24 14.66
C MET A 312 6.81 4.78 13.21
N SER A 313 5.62 4.88 12.60
CA SER A 313 5.45 4.56 11.18
C SER A 313 6.06 5.64 10.28
N LEU A 314 6.43 5.23 9.05
CA LEU A 314 6.91 6.13 7.99
C LEU A 314 5.94 7.30 7.74
N ARG A 315 4.63 7.00 7.73
CA ARG A 315 3.59 8.00 7.42
C ARG A 315 3.41 9.04 8.54
N GLN A 316 3.66 8.66 9.79
CA GLN A 316 3.69 9.57 10.93
C GLN A 316 4.94 10.44 10.91
N PHE A 317 6.10 9.83 10.61
CA PHE A 317 7.38 10.52 10.61
C PHE A 317 7.40 11.75 9.68
N TYR A 318 6.78 11.63 8.50
CA TYR A 318 6.69 12.72 7.52
C TYR A 318 5.43 13.59 7.64
N GLN A 319 4.69 13.53 8.76
CA GLN A 319 3.63 14.51 9.01
C GLN A 319 4.20 15.90 9.24
N VAL A 320 3.55 16.92 8.66
CA VAL A 320 4.01 18.32 8.73
C VAL A 320 4.12 18.82 10.17
N ASP A 321 3.25 18.35 11.08
CA ASP A 321 3.18 18.84 12.47
C ASP A 321 3.65 17.83 13.52
N LEU A 322 4.47 16.83 13.13
CA LEU A 322 4.97 15.80 14.07
C LEU A 322 5.61 16.40 15.34
N LEU A 323 6.48 17.40 15.15
CA LEU A 323 7.19 18.04 16.25
C LEU A 323 6.25 18.84 17.17
N GLY A 324 5.20 19.46 16.61
CA GLY A 324 4.16 20.13 17.37
C GLY A 324 3.40 19.13 18.26
N THR A 325 2.97 18.01 17.67
CA THR A 325 2.27 16.93 18.36
C THR A 325 3.10 16.35 19.51
N ILE A 326 4.38 16.03 19.29
CA ILE A 326 5.26 15.49 20.35
C ILE A 326 5.42 16.50 21.50
N LYS A 327 5.63 17.79 21.17
CA LYS A 327 5.73 18.87 22.18
C LYS A 327 4.47 18.97 23.01
N GLU A 328 3.31 18.93 22.38
CA GLU A 328 2.02 19.00 23.06
C GLU A 328 1.80 17.81 23.99
N ILE A 329 2.08 16.59 23.52
CA ILE A 329 1.94 15.37 24.31
C ILE A 329 2.86 15.39 25.54
N LEU A 330 4.14 15.73 25.36
CA LEU A 330 5.10 15.82 26.48
C LEU A 330 4.66 16.87 27.50
N LYS A 331 4.14 18.02 27.04
CA LYS A 331 3.60 19.07 27.91
C LYS A 331 2.34 18.62 28.64
N LYS A 332 1.41 17.96 27.95
CA LYS A 332 0.13 17.48 28.49
C LYS A 332 0.34 16.40 29.55
N THR A 333 1.25 15.46 29.29
CA THR A 333 1.55 14.35 30.19
C THR A 333 2.53 14.75 31.30
N GLY A 334 3.37 15.77 31.07
CA GLY A 334 4.42 16.16 32.01
C GLY A 334 5.60 15.20 32.07
N LEU A 335 5.74 14.30 31.08
CA LEU A 335 6.89 13.41 30.98
C LEU A 335 8.14 14.18 30.54
N GLY A 336 9.28 13.94 31.19
CA GLY A 336 10.55 14.48 30.75
C GLY A 336 10.93 13.92 29.37
N PRO A 337 11.35 14.75 28.39
CA PRO A 337 11.59 14.30 27.01
C PRO A 337 12.57 13.13 26.89
N ARG A 338 13.58 13.08 27.76
CA ARG A 338 14.59 12.00 27.81
C ARG A 338 14.03 10.63 28.18
N CYS A 339 12.80 10.57 28.68
CA CYS A 339 12.08 9.34 29.01
C CYS A 339 11.21 8.85 27.85
N LEU A 340 11.13 9.59 26.73
CA LEU A 340 10.53 9.13 25.49
C LEU A 340 11.64 8.74 24.52
N MET A 341 11.50 7.56 23.92
CA MET A 341 12.33 7.07 22.83
C MET A 341 11.43 6.73 21.64
N LEU A 342 11.78 7.23 20.47
CA LEU A 342 11.06 6.93 19.24
C LEU A 342 11.85 5.89 18.45
N GLU A 343 11.20 4.79 18.11
CA GLU A 343 11.74 3.72 17.29
C GLU A 343 11.33 3.94 15.83
N ILE A 344 12.32 4.04 14.95
CA ILE A 344 12.15 4.29 13.52
C ILE A 344 12.78 3.18 12.70
N THR A 345 12.11 2.70 11.65
CA THR A 345 12.69 1.70 10.75
C THR A 345 13.72 2.31 9.80
N GLU A 346 14.62 1.48 9.26
CA GLU A 346 15.59 1.90 8.23
C GLU A 346 14.93 2.54 7.00
N THR A 347 13.68 2.18 6.68
CA THR A 347 12.97 2.69 5.50
C THR A 347 12.72 4.20 5.59
N ILE A 348 12.65 4.75 6.81
CA ILE A 348 12.54 6.21 7.03
C ILE A 348 13.80 6.93 6.50
N ALA A 349 14.97 6.27 6.49
CA ALA A 349 16.23 6.83 6.04
C ALA A 349 16.34 7.06 4.52
N MET A 350 15.36 6.62 3.72
CA MET A 350 15.41 6.74 2.25
C MET A 350 15.29 8.20 1.74
N GLN A 351 14.77 9.14 2.53
CA GLN A 351 14.79 10.58 2.21
C GLN A 351 15.76 11.30 3.17
N GLU A 352 17.05 11.07 2.96
CA GLU A 352 18.17 11.50 3.83
C GLU A 352 18.05 12.94 4.34
N ASP A 353 17.88 13.92 3.45
CA ASP A 353 17.90 15.34 3.81
C ASP A 353 16.73 15.75 4.73
N ILE A 354 15.53 15.24 4.44
CA ILE A 354 14.32 15.56 5.22
C ILE A 354 14.36 14.81 6.56
N ALA A 355 14.76 13.53 6.53
CA ALA A 355 14.84 12.72 7.73
C ALA A 355 15.88 13.28 8.72
N ALA A 356 17.06 13.67 8.26
CA ALA A 356 18.11 14.23 9.11
C ALA A 356 17.61 15.46 9.89
N ASP A 357 16.92 16.39 9.22
CA ASP A 357 16.40 17.60 9.86
C ASP A 357 15.32 17.28 10.91
N ILE A 358 14.37 16.39 10.59
CA ILE A 358 13.33 15.96 11.54
C ILE A 358 13.95 15.27 12.77
N LEU A 359 14.89 14.35 12.56
CA LEU A 359 15.57 13.65 13.66
C LEU A 359 16.35 14.62 14.54
N GLN A 360 17.04 15.59 13.94
CA GLN A 360 17.76 16.63 14.66
C GLN A 360 16.81 17.48 15.51
N GLN A 361 15.66 17.90 14.97
CA GLN A 361 14.65 18.64 15.73
C GLN A 361 14.07 17.82 16.88
N ILE A 362 13.84 16.51 16.69
CA ILE A 362 13.37 15.59 17.75
C ILE A 362 14.43 15.50 18.86
N LYS A 363 15.72 15.40 18.50
CA LYS A 363 16.84 15.36 19.45
C LYS A 363 17.00 16.66 20.23
N GLU A 364 16.75 17.80 19.60
CA GLU A 364 16.76 19.10 20.27
C GLU A 364 15.65 19.24 21.33
N LEU A 365 14.56 18.48 21.21
CA LEU A 365 13.57 18.35 22.29
C LEU A 365 14.08 17.53 23.48
N GLY A 366 15.14 16.76 23.28
CA GLY A 366 15.69 15.83 24.26
C GLY A 366 15.06 14.44 24.22
N VAL A 367 14.26 14.14 23.19
CA VAL A 367 13.72 12.80 22.92
C VAL A 367 14.83 11.90 22.35
N ARG A 368 14.83 10.62 22.73
CA ARG A 368 15.81 9.65 22.22
C ARG A 368 15.32 9.00 20.93
N ILE A 369 16.24 8.53 20.11
CA ILE A 369 15.93 7.91 18.82
C ILE A 369 16.61 6.55 18.74
N ALA A 370 15.84 5.54 18.40
CA ALA A 370 16.31 4.19 18.14
C ALA A 370 16.02 3.81 16.70
N MET A 371 17.01 3.21 16.02
CA MET A 371 16.83 2.59 14.71
C MET A 371 16.40 1.15 14.90
N ASP A 372 15.20 0.82 14.43
CA ASP A 372 14.59 -0.50 14.51
C ASP A 372 14.79 -1.33 13.23
N ASP A 373 14.64 -2.65 13.37
CA ASP A 373 14.81 -3.64 12.31
C ASP A 373 16.17 -3.60 11.59
N PHE A 374 17.24 -3.21 12.30
CA PHE A 374 18.53 -2.92 11.67
C PHE A 374 19.15 -4.16 11.02
N GLY A 375 19.58 -4.01 9.76
CA GLY A 375 20.20 -5.03 8.92
C GLY A 375 19.23 -5.73 7.95
N THR A 376 17.91 -5.53 8.08
CA THR A 376 16.91 -6.15 7.21
C THR A 376 16.69 -5.40 5.89
N GLY A 377 17.10 -4.12 5.83
CA GLY A 377 16.96 -3.24 4.67
C GLY A 377 18.28 -2.83 4.02
N TYR A 378 18.21 -1.83 3.13
CA TYR A 378 19.38 -1.21 2.52
C TYR A 378 19.97 -0.14 3.45
N SER A 379 20.62 -0.58 4.52
CA SER A 379 21.38 0.30 5.40
C SER A 379 22.60 0.87 4.66
N SER A 380 22.52 2.14 4.23
CA SER A 380 23.70 2.88 3.81
C SER A 380 24.40 3.41 5.05
N LEU A 381 25.60 2.91 5.32
CA LEU A 381 26.50 3.43 6.37
C LEU A 381 26.65 4.96 6.33
N LYS A 382 26.44 5.56 5.15
CA LYS A 382 26.44 7.01 4.94
C LYS A 382 25.46 7.73 5.85
N TYR A 383 24.22 7.24 6.00
CA TYR A 383 23.17 7.96 6.72
C TYR A 383 23.32 7.84 8.23
N LEU A 384 23.86 6.72 8.73
CA LEU A 384 24.15 6.54 10.16
C LEU A 384 25.17 7.54 10.68
N GLN A 385 26.06 8.06 9.82
CA GLN A 385 27.00 9.12 10.20
C GLN A 385 26.33 10.49 10.33
N THR A 386 25.23 10.71 9.62
CA THR A 386 24.50 11.99 9.58
C THR A 386 23.36 12.03 10.59
N PHE A 387 22.79 10.87 10.94
CA PHE A 387 21.65 10.79 11.83
C PHE A 387 22.05 10.75 13.29
N SER A 388 21.44 11.64 14.07
CA SER A 388 21.60 11.73 15.52
C SER A 388 20.82 10.63 16.26
N ILE A 389 21.23 9.37 16.09
CA ILE A 389 20.61 8.17 16.67
C ILE A 389 21.29 7.81 17.99
N ASP A 390 20.53 7.34 18.99
CA ASP A 390 21.04 6.88 20.29
C ASP A 390 21.19 5.35 20.36
N HIS A 391 20.31 4.63 19.69
CA HIS A 391 20.18 3.18 19.80
C HIS A 391 20.04 2.49 18.45
N ILE A 392 20.60 1.29 18.32
CA ILE A 392 20.36 0.38 17.20
C ILE A 392 19.73 -0.90 17.76
N LYS A 393 18.62 -1.35 17.16
CA LYS A 393 17.94 -2.59 17.50
C LYS A 393 18.23 -3.64 16.43
N ILE A 394 18.81 -4.77 16.85
CA ILE A 394 19.10 -5.91 15.99
C ILE A 394 17.81 -6.72 15.85
N ASP A 395 17.31 -6.81 14.62
CA ASP A 395 16.09 -7.57 14.30
C ASP A 395 16.18 -9.03 14.75
N LYS A 396 15.05 -9.56 15.19
CA LYS A 396 14.90 -10.96 15.63
C LYS A 396 15.37 -11.95 14.56
N ALA A 397 15.18 -11.70 13.26
CA ALA A 397 15.59 -12.65 12.22
C ALA A 397 17.11 -12.90 12.22
N PHE A 398 17.92 -11.96 12.72
CA PHE A 398 19.35 -12.17 12.97
C PHE A 398 19.58 -12.96 14.27
N THR A 399 18.92 -12.58 15.37
CA THR A 399 19.03 -13.27 16.66
C THR A 399 18.64 -14.75 16.58
N ASP A 400 17.65 -15.08 15.76
CA ASP A 400 17.23 -16.47 15.48
C ASP A 400 18.35 -17.25 14.76
N LYS A 401 19.17 -16.58 13.95
CA LYS A 401 20.29 -17.17 13.20
C LYS A 401 21.63 -17.09 13.94
N LEU A 402 21.66 -16.60 15.19
CA LEU A 402 22.90 -16.43 15.97
C LEU A 402 23.73 -17.73 16.10
N HIS A 403 23.06 -18.88 16.09
CA HIS A 403 23.70 -20.20 16.12
C HIS A 403 24.52 -20.55 14.87
N THR A 404 24.37 -19.80 13.77
CA THR A 404 25.12 -19.96 12.52
C THR A 404 26.37 -19.07 12.52
N LYS A 405 27.40 -19.47 11.77
CA LYS A 405 28.63 -18.66 11.66
C LYS A 405 28.35 -17.31 11.02
N GLU A 406 27.52 -17.30 9.98
CA GLU A 406 27.13 -16.11 9.23
C GLU A 406 26.29 -15.17 10.09
N GLY A 407 25.26 -15.69 10.79
CA GLY A 407 24.44 -14.89 11.70
C GLY A 407 25.25 -14.27 12.84
N ARG A 408 26.14 -15.05 13.47
CA ARG A 408 27.05 -14.55 14.51
C ARG A 408 27.97 -13.43 13.99
N ALA A 409 28.52 -13.58 12.78
CA ALA A 409 29.38 -12.57 12.18
C ALA A 409 28.64 -11.26 11.87
N ILE A 410 27.40 -11.35 11.37
CA ILE A 410 26.56 -10.17 11.10
C ILE A 410 26.26 -9.43 12.41
N ILE A 411 25.80 -10.15 13.44
CA ILE A 411 25.49 -9.56 14.76
C ILE A 411 26.73 -8.88 15.36
N ALA A 412 27.88 -9.55 15.33
CA ALA A 412 29.14 -8.97 15.82
C ALA A 412 29.52 -7.68 15.07
N THR A 413 29.25 -7.63 13.76
CA THR A 413 29.50 -6.44 12.93
C THR A 413 28.56 -5.31 13.31
N ILE A 414 27.27 -5.58 13.53
CA ILE A 414 26.28 -4.57 13.95
C ILE A 414 26.65 -4.02 15.34
N ILE A 415 27.00 -4.88 16.29
CA ILE A 415 27.44 -4.47 17.63
C ILE A 415 28.66 -3.55 17.53
N SER A 416 29.67 -3.98 16.79
CA SER A 416 30.89 -3.19 16.60
C SER A 416 30.61 -1.86 15.92
N LEU A 417 29.72 -1.82 14.93
CA LEU A 417 29.32 -0.58 14.25
C LEU A 417 28.63 0.39 15.22
N GLY A 418 27.66 -0.08 16.00
CA GLY A 418 26.96 0.74 16.99
C GLY A 418 27.92 1.35 17.99
N HIS A 419 28.85 0.56 18.53
CA HIS A 419 29.87 1.03 19.47
C HIS A 419 30.82 2.07 18.86
N HIS A 420 31.24 1.89 17.61
CA HIS A 420 32.10 2.87 16.93
C HIS A 420 31.41 4.21 16.65
N LEU A 421 30.06 4.23 16.66
CA LEU A 421 29.24 5.42 16.49
C LEU A 421 28.63 5.93 17.80
N ASP A 422 29.13 5.45 18.95
CA ASP A 422 28.66 5.79 20.30
C ASP A 422 27.16 5.50 20.53
N MET A 423 26.62 4.48 19.84
CA MET A 423 25.23 4.03 19.97
C MET A 423 25.12 2.80 20.88
N THR A 424 24.01 2.71 21.61
CA THR A 424 23.66 1.53 22.42
C THR A 424 23.00 0.47 21.54
N VAL A 425 23.45 -0.78 21.63
CA VAL A 425 22.93 -1.87 20.79
C VAL A 425 21.98 -2.78 21.58
N ILE A 426 20.74 -2.86 21.12
CA ILE A 426 19.67 -3.69 21.68
C ILE A 426 19.51 -4.93 20.80
N ALA A 427 19.62 -6.13 21.36
CA ALA A 427 19.27 -7.36 20.65
C ALA A 427 17.82 -7.76 20.95
N GLU A 428 17.01 -7.87 19.90
CA GLU A 428 15.62 -8.29 20.00
C GLU A 428 15.44 -9.80 19.82
N GLY A 429 14.28 -10.30 20.27
CA GLY A 429 13.92 -11.70 20.08
C GLY A 429 14.81 -12.69 20.84
N VAL A 430 15.39 -12.26 21.97
CA VAL A 430 16.20 -13.15 22.81
C VAL A 430 15.30 -14.12 23.57
N GLU A 431 15.32 -15.39 23.19
CA GLU A 431 14.39 -16.41 23.70
C GLU A 431 15.06 -17.53 24.50
N THR A 432 16.37 -17.73 24.36
CA THR A 432 17.10 -18.85 24.97
C THR A 432 18.30 -18.42 25.81
N PRO A 433 18.67 -19.19 26.87
CA PRO A 433 19.89 -18.93 27.63
C PRO A 433 21.16 -18.92 26.76
N LYS A 434 21.18 -19.75 25.70
CA LYS A 434 22.30 -19.82 24.76
C LYS A 434 22.46 -18.51 23.98
N GLN A 435 21.36 -17.93 23.49
CA GLN A 435 21.39 -16.62 22.83
C GLN A 435 21.89 -15.53 23.79
N VAL A 436 21.42 -15.51 25.04
CA VAL A 436 21.89 -14.56 26.06
C VAL A 436 23.41 -14.67 26.25
N HIS A 437 23.92 -15.90 26.38
CA HIS A 437 25.35 -16.12 26.56
C HIS A 437 26.17 -15.63 25.35
N GLU A 438 25.78 -16.02 24.13
CA GLU A 438 26.49 -15.65 22.91
C GLU A 438 26.42 -14.14 22.64
N LEU A 439 25.27 -13.48 22.83
CA LEU A 439 25.15 -12.03 22.67
C LEU A 439 25.98 -11.27 23.71
N ARG A 440 26.07 -11.79 24.94
CA ARG A 440 26.94 -11.21 25.98
C ARG A 440 28.41 -11.37 25.63
N GLU A 441 28.84 -12.52 25.08
CA GLU A 441 30.20 -12.71 24.59
C GLU A 441 30.56 -11.75 23.46
N LEU A 442 29.59 -11.42 22.60
CA LEU A 442 29.76 -10.45 21.52
C LEU A 442 29.74 -8.99 21.99
N GLY A 443 29.43 -8.73 23.27
CA GLY A 443 29.42 -7.40 23.85
C GLY A 443 28.15 -6.59 23.58
N CYS A 444 27.01 -7.23 23.30
CA CYS A 444 25.75 -6.51 23.14
C CYS A 444 25.31 -5.87 24.48
N ASP A 445 24.77 -4.64 24.43
CA ASP A 445 24.53 -3.81 25.61
C ASP A 445 23.21 -4.12 26.33
N VAL A 446 22.17 -4.42 25.55
CA VAL A 446 20.79 -4.53 26.03
C VAL A 446 20.09 -5.71 25.35
N PHE A 447 19.30 -6.45 26.12
CA PHE A 447 18.52 -7.59 25.64
C PHE A 447 17.02 -7.34 25.78
N GLN A 448 16.28 -7.75 24.75
CA GLN A 448 14.83 -7.78 24.74
C GLN A 448 14.33 -9.10 24.17
N GLY A 449 13.38 -9.75 24.85
CA GLY A 449 12.77 -10.97 24.35
C GLY A 449 12.10 -11.82 25.42
N TYR A 450 11.44 -12.89 24.96
CA TYR A 450 10.61 -13.75 25.81
C TYR A 450 11.39 -14.56 26.84
N TYR A 451 12.72 -14.64 26.70
CA TYR A 451 13.56 -15.19 27.77
C TYR A 451 13.39 -14.41 29.08
N PHE A 452 13.23 -13.09 29.00
CA PHE A 452 13.10 -12.21 30.17
C PHE A 452 11.65 -11.91 30.51
N SER A 453 10.87 -11.47 29.53
CA SER A 453 9.46 -11.17 29.72
C SER A 453 8.72 -11.12 28.39
N ARG A 454 7.44 -11.51 28.41
CA ARG A 454 6.50 -11.24 27.32
C ARG A 454 5.95 -9.81 27.48
N PRO A 455 5.34 -9.22 26.45
CA PRO A 455 4.64 -7.96 26.59
C PRO A 455 3.47 -8.08 27.60
N LEU A 456 3.51 -7.29 28.66
CA LEU A 456 2.60 -7.36 29.80
C LEU A 456 1.64 -6.17 29.86
N ALA A 457 0.49 -6.36 30.49
CA ALA A 457 -0.36 -5.23 30.87
C ALA A 457 0.35 -4.36 31.93
N PRO A 458 0.01 -3.07 32.05
CA PRO A 458 0.73 -2.16 32.94
C PRO A 458 0.77 -2.58 34.42
N ALA A 459 -0.27 -3.25 34.93
CA ALA A 459 -0.28 -3.77 36.31
C ALA A 459 0.69 -4.95 36.48
N ASP A 460 0.64 -5.93 35.56
CA ASP A 460 1.51 -7.11 35.61
C ASP A 460 3.00 -6.72 35.47
N LEU A 461 3.29 -5.69 34.68
CA LEU A 461 4.66 -5.18 34.55
C LEU A 461 5.18 -4.61 35.86
N VAL A 462 4.34 -3.87 36.59
CA VAL A 462 4.71 -3.31 37.90
C VAL A 462 5.01 -4.44 38.88
N ASP A 463 4.16 -5.46 38.93
CA ASP A 463 4.37 -6.61 39.81
C ASP A 463 5.64 -7.40 39.44
N GLN A 464 5.96 -7.54 38.14
CA GLN A 464 7.16 -8.26 37.71
C GLN A 464 8.47 -7.49 38.01
N LEU A 465 8.46 -6.16 37.83
CA LEU A 465 9.69 -5.37 37.87
C LEU A 465 9.96 -4.70 39.21
N PHE A 466 8.90 -4.41 39.96
CA PHE A 466 8.97 -3.56 41.14
C PHE A 466 8.25 -4.13 42.37
N GLY A 467 7.57 -5.28 42.24
CA GLY A 467 7.09 -6.10 43.36
C GLY A 467 8.17 -7.06 43.85
#